data_AF-A0AAU2DVB9-F1
#
_entry.id   AF-A0AAU2DVB9-F1
#
_cell.length_a   1.000
_cell.length_b   1.000
_cell.length_c   1.000
_cell.angle_alpha   90.00
_cell.angle_beta   90.00
_cell.angle_gamma   90.00
#
_symmetry.space_group_name_H-M   'P 1'
#
loop_
_entity.id
_entity.type
_entity.pdbx_description
1 polymer ?
#
loop_
_entity_poly.entity_id
_entity_poly.type
_entity_poly.pdbx_seq_one_letter_code
_entity_poly.pdbx_strand_id
1 'polypeptide(L)'
;MSSSEIERRTAGKAARVDVNDPRQLELDDIRDDPEEALIARGAAYAKEWARIEQHPTIMLRNIAAVVVELRRQHDDWLGRDGEYRKKVADMYRRAGVDEDRIKASVRYHINNLLRRTLTARELKRLGLLPESALERQQDTRATNQAIINATKLTAAIEAGPVRKVAAKKTRAKGDVKAEVVEKRSPGTRVKATADQLRLAEVAGGIVGQLRPEVIDVDMTDGQRAKLDEHLAAMEKTIRELRKHLKTSRSGR
;
A
#
# COMPACT_ATOMS: atom_id res chain seq x y z
N MET A 1 -3.61 18.34 64.35
CA MET A 1 -4.08 17.53 63.21
C MET A 1 -5.48 17.05 63.57
N SER A 2 -6.49 17.75 63.08
CA SER A 2 -7.90 17.55 63.46
C SER A 2 -8.52 16.47 62.56
N SER A 3 -9.41 15.61 63.09
CA SER A 3 -10.13 14.57 62.32
C SER A 3 -10.88 15.12 61.09
N SER A 4 -11.13 16.42 61.04
CA SER A 4 -11.70 17.12 59.88
C SER A 4 -10.76 17.26 58.67
N GLU A 5 -9.45 17.01 58.83
CA GLU A 5 -8.48 17.01 57.71
C GLU A 5 -8.40 15.65 57.00
N ILE A 6 -8.81 14.57 57.65
CA ILE A 6 -8.75 13.22 57.08
C ILE A 6 -9.99 12.93 56.21
N GLU A 7 -11.15 13.50 56.53
CA GLU A 7 -12.40 13.28 55.78
C GLU A 7 -12.49 14.00 54.43
N ARG A 8 -11.56 14.92 54.10
CA ARG A 8 -11.51 15.52 52.75
C ARG A 8 -10.76 14.69 51.71
N ARG A 9 -10.09 13.59 52.10
CA ARG A 9 -9.37 12.72 51.15
C ARG A 9 -10.22 11.59 50.56
N THR A 10 -11.44 11.38 51.04
CA THR A 10 -12.32 10.27 50.63
C THR A 10 -13.51 10.64 49.76
N ALA A 11 -13.60 11.89 49.27
CA ALA A 11 -14.53 12.24 48.21
C ALA A 11 -13.84 12.10 46.86
N GLY A 12 -14.18 11.05 46.10
CA GLY A 12 -13.71 10.77 44.74
C GLY A 12 -14.00 11.89 43.76
N LYS A 13 -13.25 12.98 43.85
CA LYS A 13 -13.13 14.00 42.83
C LYS A 13 -11.93 13.58 42.01
N ALA A 14 -12.19 12.91 40.88
CA ALA A 14 -11.17 12.69 39.86
C ALA A 14 -10.40 14.01 39.70
N ALA A 15 -9.12 14.01 40.08
CA ALA A 15 -8.29 15.18 39.97
C ALA A 15 -8.40 15.64 38.51
N ARG A 16 -9.02 16.82 38.29
CA ARG A 16 -9.07 17.41 36.96
C ARG A 16 -7.62 17.73 36.61
N VAL A 17 -7.01 16.85 35.83
CA VAL A 17 -5.67 17.04 35.29
C VAL A 17 -5.75 18.27 34.38
N ASP A 18 -5.11 19.36 34.81
CA ASP A 18 -4.96 20.54 33.97
C ASP A 18 -3.91 20.23 32.89
N VAL A 19 -4.37 19.99 31.67
CA VAL A 19 -3.52 19.62 30.55
C VAL A 19 -2.69 20.80 30.03
N ASN A 20 -2.88 22.00 30.59
CA ASN A 20 -2.13 23.21 30.21
C ASN A 20 -0.95 23.53 31.12
N ASP A 21 -0.69 22.75 32.18
CA ASP A 21 0.54 22.88 32.99
C ASP A 21 1.63 21.94 32.42
N PRO A 22 2.67 22.45 31.74
CA PRO A 22 3.66 21.64 31.01
C PRO A 22 4.69 20.98 31.92
N ARG A 23 4.35 20.71 33.18
CA ARG A 23 5.25 19.97 34.08
C ARG A 23 5.35 18.54 33.61
N GLN A 24 6.58 18.07 33.47
CA GLN A 24 6.88 16.67 33.24
C GLN A 24 6.31 15.88 34.42
N LEU A 25 5.43 14.92 34.13
CA LEU A 25 4.82 14.06 35.14
C LEU A 25 5.89 13.11 35.68
N GLU A 26 6.20 13.20 36.98
CA GLU A 26 7.13 12.28 37.62
C GLU A 26 6.38 11.04 38.14
N LEU A 27 7.05 9.88 38.15
CA LEU A 27 6.42 8.62 38.57
C LEU A 27 5.96 8.65 40.04
N ASP A 28 6.64 9.44 40.86
CA ASP A 28 6.31 9.59 42.28
C ASP A 28 4.99 10.36 42.48
N ASP A 29 4.59 11.19 41.52
CA ASP A 29 3.35 12.00 41.59
C ASP A 29 2.08 11.19 41.30
N ILE A 30 2.21 10.01 40.71
CA ILE A 30 1.09 9.14 40.29
C ILE A 30 1.17 7.73 40.87
N ARG A 31 2.17 7.46 41.72
CA ARG A 31 2.45 6.12 42.25
C ARG A 31 1.27 5.55 43.04
N ASP A 32 0.53 6.40 43.73
CA ASP A 32 -0.61 6.03 44.57
C ASP A 32 -1.97 6.27 43.87
N ASP A 33 -1.97 6.67 42.59
CA ASP A 33 -3.21 6.85 41.82
C ASP A 33 -3.88 5.48 41.59
N PRO A 34 -5.20 5.35 41.77
CA PRO A 34 -5.90 4.11 41.44
C PRO A 34 -5.87 3.83 39.93
N GLU A 35 -5.91 2.56 39.55
CA GLU A 35 -5.78 2.11 38.15
C GLU A 35 -6.71 2.86 37.18
N GLU A 36 -7.98 3.06 37.56
CA GLU A 36 -8.94 3.81 36.73
C GLU A 36 -8.52 5.28 36.50
N ALA A 37 -7.90 5.92 37.49
CA ALA A 37 -7.41 7.29 37.37
C ALA A 37 -6.16 7.36 36.48
N LEU A 38 -5.26 6.37 36.57
CA LEU A 38 -4.11 6.23 35.68
C LEU A 38 -4.55 6.03 34.22
N ILE A 39 -5.54 5.16 33.98
CA ILE A 39 -6.11 4.92 32.65
C ILE A 39 -6.75 6.20 32.10
N ALA A 40 -7.58 6.89 32.88
CA ALA A 40 -8.24 8.12 32.46
C ALA A 40 -7.21 9.23 32.12
N ARG A 41 -6.16 9.35 32.93
CA ARG A 41 -5.07 10.30 32.71
C ARG A 41 -4.27 9.96 31.45
N GLY A 42 -3.88 8.69 31.26
CA GLY A 42 -3.21 8.22 30.05
C GLY A 42 -4.03 8.43 28.78
N ALA A 43 -5.35 8.17 28.83
CA ALA A 43 -6.26 8.43 27.72
C ALA A 43 -6.38 9.93 27.39
N ALA A 44 -6.37 10.80 28.39
CA ALA A 44 -6.37 12.25 28.19
C ALA A 44 -5.09 12.73 27.49
N TYR A 45 -3.91 12.26 27.92
CA TYR A 45 -2.65 12.57 27.25
C TYR A 45 -2.57 11.99 25.83
N ALA A 46 -3.04 10.77 25.61
CA ALA A 46 -3.09 10.18 24.27
C ALA A 46 -4.02 10.96 23.33
N LYS A 47 -5.15 11.48 23.85
CA LYS A 47 -6.09 12.31 23.09
C LYS A 47 -5.48 13.67 22.71
N GLU A 48 -4.79 14.33 23.65
CA GLU A 48 -4.10 15.59 23.37
C GLU A 48 -2.88 15.39 22.48
N TRP A 49 -2.13 14.29 22.65
CA TRP A 49 -1.08 13.90 21.71
C TRP A 49 -1.64 13.68 20.30
N ALA A 50 -2.74 12.92 20.16
CA ALA A 50 -3.38 12.72 18.86
C ALA A 50 -3.86 14.05 18.24
N ARG A 51 -4.32 15.00 19.05
CA ARG A 51 -4.66 16.35 18.61
C ARG A 51 -3.42 17.09 18.11
N ILE A 52 -2.34 17.12 18.88
CA ILE A 52 -1.06 17.77 18.53
C ILE A 52 -0.44 17.12 17.29
N GLU A 53 -0.50 15.80 17.16
CA GLU A 53 0.06 15.04 16.03
C GLU A 53 -0.71 15.30 14.71
N GLN A 54 -2.03 15.49 14.79
CA GLN A 54 -2.85 15.81 13.61
C GLN A 54 -2.80 17.29 13.20
N HIS A 55 -2.51 18.22 14.12
CA HIS A 55 -2.45 19.66 13.85
C HIS A 55 -1.48 20.05 12.72
N PRO A 56 -0.23 19.54 12.67
CA PRO A 56 0.70 19.82 11.58
C PRO A 56 0.10 19.46 10.22
N THR A 57 -0.53 18.29 10.08
CA THR A 57 -1.11 17.85 8.80
C THR A 57 -2.33 18.69 8.41
N ILE A 58 -3.22 19.00 9.35
CA ILE A 58 -4.38 19.86 9.10
C ILE A 58 -3.94 21.26 8.68
N MET A 59 -2.95 21.84 9.37
CA MET A 59 -2.40 23.15 9.03
C MET A 59 -1.75 23.16 7.64
N LEU A 60 -0.96 22.14 7.30
CA LEU A 60 -0.38 22.01 5.96
C LEU A 60 -1.45 21.91 4.86
N ARG A 61 -2.57 21.22 5.12
CA ARG A 61 -3.72 21.17 4.21
C ARG A 61 -4.41 22.52 4.08
N ASN A 62 -4.60 23.24 5.18
CA ASN A 62 -5.20 24.57 5.16
C ASN A 62 -4.34 25.58 4.40
N ILE A 63 -3.01 25.57 4.62
CA ILE A 63 -2.06 26.36 3.85
C ILE A 63 -2.17 26.00 2.36
N ALA A 64 -2.19 24.70 2.03
CA ALA A 64 -2.35 24.27 0.64
C ALA A 64 -3.66 24.75 0.01
N ALA A 65 -4.77 24.76 0.75
CA ALA A 65 -6.06 25.27 0.27
C ALA A 65 -5.99 26.77 -0.03
N VAL A 66 -5.40 27.57 0.87
CA VAL A 66 -5.17 29.01 0.64
C VAL A 66 -4.30 29.23 -0.59
N VAL A 67 -3.22 28.45 -0.74
CA VAL A 67 -2.32 28.57 -1.90
C VAL A 67 -3.04 28.20 -3.22
N VAL A 68 -3.88 27.17 -3.24
CA VAL A 68 -4.67 26.80 -4.43
C VAL A 68 -5.69 27.88 -4.76
N GLU A 69 -6.31 28.51 -3.77
CA GLU A 69 -7.25 29.60 -4.00
C GLU A 69 -6.53 30.85 -4.56
N LEU A 70 -5.34 31.18 -4.06
CA LEU A 70 -4.50 32.24 -4.65
C LEU A 70 -4.14 31.94 -6.10
N ARG A 71 -3.83 30.70 -6.44
CA ARG A 71 -3.59 30.28 -7.84
C ARG A 71 -4.82 30.49 -8.71
N ARG A 72 -6.01 30.13 -8.22
CA ARG A 72 -7.27 30.33 -8.93
C ARG A 72 -7.54 31.80 -9.21
N GLN A 73 -7.33 32.67 -8.22
CA GLN A 73 -7.53 34.13 -8.36
C GLN A 73 -6.57 34.76 -9.37
N HIS A 74 -5.38 34.18 -9.54
CA HIS A 74 -4.37 34.61 -10.52
C HIS A 74 -4.49 33.89 -11.88
N ASP A 75 -5.49 33.03 -12.07
CA ASP A 75 -5.60 32.12 -13.24
C ASP A 75 -4.33 31.31 -13.53
N ASP A 76 -3.60 30.93 -12.47
CA ASP A 76 -2.31 30.24 -12.55
C ASP A 76 -2.31 28.98 -11.68
N TRP A 77 -3.00 27.95 -12.15
CA TRP A 77 -3.08 26.65 -11.49
C TRP A 77 -1.73 25.98 -11.25
N LEU A 78 -0.70 26.33 -12.02
CA LEU A 78 0.64 25.75 -11.93
C LEU A 78 1.58 26.52 -10.99
N GLY A 79 1.23 27.73 -10.58
CA GLY A 79 2.03 28.56 -9.69
C GLY A 79 3.28 29.15 -10.36
N ARG A 80 3.22 29.41 -11.67
CA ARG A 80 4.29 30.01 -12.49
C ARG A 80 4.32 31.53 -12.44
N ASP A 81 3.20 32.17 -12.13
CA ASP A 81 3.07 33.62 -12.05
C ASP A 81 3.99 34.21 -10.96
N GLY A 82 4.61 35.34 -11.29
CA GLY A 82 5.53 36.04 -10.39
C GLY A 82 4.81 36.78 -9.28
N GLU A 83 3.63 37.34 -9.56
CA GLU A 83 2.86 38.11 -8.57
C GLU A 83 2.27 37.19 -7.49
N TYR A 84 1.66 36.07 -7.90
CA TYR A 84 1.22 35.00 -7.01
C TYR A 84 2.36 34.52 -6.09
N ARG A 85 3.55 34.25 -6.65
CA ARG A 85 4.70 33.77 -5.87
C ARG A 85 5.15 34.78 -4.81
N LYS A 86 5.11 36.08 -5.12
CA LYS A 86 5.39 37.14 -4.14
C LYS A 86 4.36 37.14 -3.00
N LYS A 87 3.07 36.99 -3.29
CA LYS A 87 2.01 36.92 -2.27
C LYS A 87 2.15 35.70 -1.35
N VAL A 88 2.49 34.53 -1.92
CA VAL A 88 2.74 33.32 -1.12
C VAL A 88 4.00 33.46 -0.26
N ALA A 89 5.08 34.06 -0.78
CA ALA A 89 6.28 34.32 0.00
C ALA A 89 6.02 35.30 1.16
N ASP A 90 5.21 36.35 0.92
CA ASP A 90 4.80 37.30 1.97
C ASP A 90 3.96 36.61 3.06
N MET A 91 3.06 35.70 2.67
CA MET A 91 2.28 34.88 3.61
C MET A 91 3.18 34.08 4.57
N TYR A 92 4.19 33.36 4.06
CA TYR A 92 5.12 32.61 4.91
C TYR A 92 5.99 33.52 5.77
N ARG A 93 6.45 34.64 5.22
CA ARG A 93 7.25 35.64 5.96
C ARG A 93 6.48 36.22 7.15
N ARG A 94 5.22 36.60 6.96
CA ARG A 94 4.36 37.13 8.04
C ARG A 94 4.07 36.09 9.13
N ALA A 95 4.01 34.81 8.75
CA ALA A 95 3.82 33.72 9.69
C ALA A 95 5.11 33.38 10.49
N GLY A 96 6.26 33.95 10.13
CA GLY A 96 7.54 33.63 10.76
C GLY A 96 7.99 32.19 10.53
N VAL A 97 7.51 31.55 9.46
CA VAL A 97 7.81 30.15 9.15
C VAL A 97 8.91 30.07 8.09
N ASP A 98 9.88 29.19 8.33
CA ASP A 98 10.84 28.79 7.32
C ASP A 98 10.12 28.05 6.18
N GLU A 99 9.98 28.71 5.03
CA GLU A 99 9.29 28.20 3.85
C GLU A 99 9.89 26.85 3.42
N ASP A 100 11.21 26.74 3.37
CA ASP A 100 11.89 25.58 2.78
C ASP A 100 11.60 24.30 3.56
N ARG A 101 11.44 24.41 4.89
CA ARG A 101 11.12 23.28 5.77
C ARG A 101 9.74 22.69 5.50
N ILE A 102 8.74 23.49 5.12
CA ILE A 102 7.35 23.03 4.96
C ILE A 102 6.89 22.92 3.51
N LYS A 103 7.62 23.53 2.56
CA LYS A 103 7.27 23.63 1.15
C LYS A 103 7.01 22.28 0.49
N ALA A 104 7.81 21.26 0.81
CA ALA A 104 7.63 19.91 0.26
C ALA A 104 6.29 19.30 0.68
N SER A 105 5.95 19.40 1.98
CA SER A 105 4.71 18.87 2.54
C SER A 105 3.48 19.65 2.05
N VAL A 106 3.56 20.99 1.98
CA VAL A 106 2.49 21.80 1.40
C VAL A 106 2.29 21.47 -0.08
N ARG A 107 3.37 21.31 -0.87
CA ARG A 107 3.31 20.94 -2.29
C ARG A 107 2.58 19.62 -2.52
N TYR A 108 2.81 18.63 -1.65
CA TYR A 108 2.08 17.37 -1.69
C TYR A 108 0.57 17.59 -1.55
N HIS A 109 0.14 18.41 -0.57
CA HIS A 109 -1.29 18.72 -0.38
C HIS A 109 -1.88 19.57 -1.52
N ILE A 110 -1.12 20.53 -2.07
CA ILE A 110 -1.53 21.30 -3.27
C ILE A 110 -1.81 20.34 -4.42
N ASN A 111 -0.89 19.41 -4.69
CA ASN A 111 -1.04 18.44 -5.78
C ASN A 111 -2.28 17.55 -5.61
N ASN A 112 -2.61 17.15 -4.38
CA ASN A 112 -3.81 16.37 -4.10
C ASN A 112 -5.08 17.21 -4.22
N LEU A 113 -5.05 18.46 -3.78
CA LEU A 113 -6.19 19.38 -3.90
C LEU A 113 -6.50 19.69 -5.36
N LEU A 114 -5.50 19.95 -6.20
CA LEU A 114 -5.69 20.18 -7.64
C LEU A 114 -6.45 19.05 -8.32
N ARG A 115 -6.21 17.79 -7.92
CA ARG A 115 -6.91 16.60 -8.45
C ARG A 115 -8.35 16.46 -7.98
N ARG A 116 -8.69 17.07 -6.84
CA ARG A 116 -10.06 17.10 -6.32
C ARG A 116 -10.86 18.25 -6.91
N THR A 117 -10.19 19.35 -7.25
CA THR A 117 -10.85 20.57 -7.74
C THR A 117 -10.98 20.62 -9.24
N LEU A 118 -9.99 20.08 -9.98
CA LEU A 118 -9.96 20.11 -11.43
C LEU A 118 -10.39 18.76 -12.01
N THR A 119 -11.08 18.81 -13.14
CA THR A 119 -11.45 17.61 -13.89
C THR A 119 -10.21 16.97 -14.53
N ALA A 120 -10.29 15.67 -14.85
CA ALA A 120 -9.21 14.97 -15.55
C ALA A 120 -8.82 15.65 -16.88
N ARG A 121 -9.79 16.24 -17.60
CA ARG A 121 -9.54 16.97 -18.85
C ARG A 121 -8.75 18.27 -18.60
N GLU A 122 -9.09 19.01 -17.56
CA GLU A 122 -8.37 20.24 -17.19
C GLU A 122 -6.97 19.94 -16.70
N LEU A 123 -6.79 18.89 -15.90
CA LEU A 123 -5.47 18.42 -15.47
C LEU A 123 -4.60 18.06 -16.66
N LYS A 124 -5.12 17.27 -17.62
CA LYS A 124 -4.40 16.93 -18.86
C LYS A 124 -4.03 18.17 -19.67
N ARG A 125 -4.94 19.15 -19.80
CA ARG A 125 -4.66 20.43 -20.49
C ARG A 125 -3.52 21.21 -19.82
N LEU A 126 -3.39 21.12 -18.50
CA LEU A 126 -2.31 21.73 -17.73
C LEU A 126 -1.01 20.89 -17.71
N GLY A 127 -0.98 19.75 -18.42
CA GLY A 127 0.16 18.83 -18.40
C GLY A 127 0.32 18.06 -17.08
N LEU A 128 -0.76 17.95 -16.30
CA LEU A 128 -0.79 17.22 -15.04
C LEU A 128 -1.46 15.85 -15.22
N LEU A 129 -0.90 14.85 -14.56
CA LEU A 129 -1.49 13.51 -14.51
C LEU A 129 -2.73 13.52 -13.59
N PRO A 130 -3.86 12.95 -14.04
CA PRO A 130 -5.09 12.89 -13.24
C PRO A 130 -4.91 12.02 -11.99
N GLU A 131 -4.13 10.94 -12.07
CA GLU A 131 -3.85 10.08 -10.92
C GLU A 131 -2.94 10.79 -9.92
N SER A 132 -3.24 10.60 -8.63
CA SER A 132 -2.38 11.04 -7.54
C SER A 132 -1.06 10.25 -7.49
N ALA A 133 -0.04 10.84 -6.88
CA ALA A 133 1.23 10.15 -6.68
C ALA A 133 1.06 8.88 -5.83
N LEU A 134 0.12 8.89 -4.88
CA LEU A 134 -0.18 7.75 -4.03
C LEU A 134 -0.84 6.62 -4.82
N GLU A 135 -1.85 6.92 -5.64
CA GLU A 135 -2.50 5.93 -6.51
C GLU A 135 -1.48 5.31 -7.47
N ARG A 136 -0.63 6.12 -8.12
CA ARG A 136 0.44 5.58 -8.97
C ARG A 136 1.40 4.68 -8.21
N GLN A 137 1.73 5.02 -6.97
CA GLN A 137 2.61 4.21 -6.14
C GLN A 137 1.93 2.89 -5.73
N GLN A 138 0.64 2.93 -5.39
CA GLN A 138 -0.14 1.73 -5.06
C GLN A 138 -0.28 0.81 -6.27
N ASP A 139 -0.60 1.36 -7.44
CA ASP A 139 -0.66 0.62 -8.70
C ASP A 139 0.68 -0.03 -9.03
N THR A 140 1.79 0.73 -8.92
CA THR A 140 3.15 0.20 -9.14
C THR A 140 3.47 -0.93 -8.16
N ARG A 141 3.11 -0.79 -6.88
CA ARG A 141 3.32 -1.84 -5.87
C ARG A 141 2.49 -3.07 -6.17
N ALA A 142 1.23 -2.91 -6.56
CA ALA A 142 0.35 -4.02 -6.89
C ALA A 142 0.88 -4.81 -8.09
N THR A 143 1.32 -4.12 -9.15
CA THR A 143 1.95 -4.74 -10.33
C THR A 143 3.25 -5.45 -9.96
N ASN A 144 4.13 -4.81 -9.19
CA ASN A 144 5.38 -5.43 -8.75
C ASN A 144 5.14 -6.65 -7.86
N GLN A 145 4.13 -6.61 -6.98
CA GLN A 145 3.78 -7.74 -6.14
C GLN A 145 3.25 -8.91 -6.97
N ALA A 146 2.42 -8.65 -7.99
CA ALA A 146 1.97 -9.67 -8.94
C ALA A 146 3.16 -10.32 -9.67
N ILE A 147 4.13 -9.55 -10.14
CA ILE A 147 5.36 -10.05 -10.79
C ILE A 147 6.19 -10.90 -9.83
N ILE A 148 6.40 -10.45 -8.59
CA ILE A 148 7.14 -11.20 -7.57
C ILE A 148 6.43 -12.52 -7.23
N ASN A 149 5.11 -12.50 -7.12
CA ASN A 149 4.34 -13.70 -6.85
C ASN A 149 4.43 -14.70 -8.01
N ALA A 150 4.33 -14.21 -9.25
CA ALA A 150 4.48 -15.03 -10.45
C ALA A 150 5.87 -15.67 -10.52
N THR A 151 6.94 -14.88 -10.36
CA THR A 151 8.32 -15.40 -10.38
C THR A 151 8.60 -16.41 -9.27
N LYS A 152 8.14 -16.16 -8.03
CA LYS A 152 8.26 -17.13 -6.93
C LYS A 152 7.54 -18.44 -7.23
N LEU A 153 6.37 -18.37 -7.84
CA LEU A 153 5.56 -19.54 -8.15
C LEU A 153 6.16 -20.34 -9.32
N THR A 154 6.64 -19.66 -10.37
CA THR A 154 7.39 -20.30 -11.46
C THR A 154 8.62 -21.02 -10.91
N ALA A 155 9.41 -20.37 -10.05
CA ALA A 155 10.56 -20.99 -9.41
C ALA A 155 10.19 -22.20 -8.53
N ALA A 156 9.06 -22.15 -7.81
CA ALA A 156 8.57 -23.28 -7.01
C ALA A 156 8.16 -24.49 -7.87
N ILE A 157 7.62 -24.24 -9.07
CA ILE A 157 7.25 -25.28 -10.03
C ILE A 157 8.48 -25.86 -10.73
N GLU A 158 9.42 -25.00 -11.17
CA GLU A 158 10.69 -25.41 -11.79
C GLU A 158 11.58 -26.22 -10.84
N ALA A 159 11.60 -25.86 -9.55
CA ALA A 159 12.29 -26.65 -8.53
C ALA A 159 11.75 -28.09 -8.45
N GLY A 160 10.52 -28.32 -8.92
CA GLY A 160 9.86 -29.62 -8.97
C GLY A 160 9.71 -30.26 -7.59
N PRO A 161 8.93 -31.34 -7.48
CA PRO A 161 8.88 -32.10 -6.25
C PRO A 161 9.86 -33.28 -6.28
N VAL A 162 11.15 -33.03 -6.43
CA VAL A 162 12.13 -34.12 -6.52
C VAL A 162 12.84 -34.31 -5.18
N ARG A 163 12.31 -35.20 -4.34
CA ARG A 163 13.13 -35.84 -3.30
C ARG A 163 13.90 -36.97 -4.00
N LYS A 164 15.14 -36.73 -4.40
CA LYS A 164 16.05 -37.79 -4.86
C LYS A 164 16.25 -38.75 -3.69
N VAL A 165 15.55 -39.89 -3.68
CA VAL A 165 15.79 -40.95 -2.71
C VAL A 165 16.91 -41.82 -3.28
N ALA A 166 18.04 -41.88 -2.58
CA ALA A 166 19.16 -42.73 -2.96
C ALA A 166 18.69 -44.19 -3.06
N ALA A 167 18.93 -44.83 -4.21
CA ALA A 167 18.61 -46.23 -4.44
C ALA A 167 19.39 -47.11 -3.46
N LYS A 168 18.67 -47.86 -2.61
CA LYS A 168 19.26 -48.89 -1.75
C LYS A 168 19.75 -50.02 -2.65
N LYS A 169 21.08 -50.17 -2.80
CA LYS A 169 21.70 -51.31 -3.50
C LYS A 169 21.36 -52.60 -2.75
N THR A 170 20.47 -53.42 -3.28
CA THR A 170 20.39 -54.84 -2.96
C THR A 170 21.20 -55.62 -4.00
N ARG A 171 22.28 -56.25 -3.56
CA ARG A 171 23.06 -57.22 -4.35
C ARG A 171 22.21 -58.48 -4.55
N ALA A 172 21.83 -58.77 -5.78
CA ALA A 172 21.55 -60.12 -6.24
C ALA A 172 21.95 -60.22 -7.71
N LYS A 173 22.64 -61.32 -8.05
CA LYS A 173 23.21 -61.66 -9.36
C LYS A 173 22.16 -61.61 -10.48
N GLY A 174 22.54 -61.04 -11.62
CA GLY A 174 21.81 -61.11 -12.89
C GLY A 174 21.26 -59.75 -13.31
N ASP A 175 21.48 -59.39 -14.57
CA ASP A 175 21.20 -58.09 -15.20
C ASP A 175 19.91 -57.40 -14.73
N VAL A 176 20.03 -56.14 -14.28
CA VAL A 176 18.89 -55.26 -14.04
C VAL A 176 19.14 -53.91 -14.73
N LYS A 177 18.40 -53.67 -15.82
CA LYS A 177 18.16 -52.33 -16.33
C LYS A 177 17.55 -51.51 -15.20
N ALA A 178 18.21 -50.41 -14.82
CA ALA A 178 17.70 -49.46 -13.84
C ALA A 178 16.47 -48.75 -14.43
N GLU A 179 15.28 -49.30 -14.22
CA GLU A 179 14.05 -48.54 -14.41
C GLU A 179 13.86 -47.63 -13.19
N VAL A 180 14.01 -46.33 -13.41
CA VAL A 180 13.72 -45.31 -12.39
C VAL A 180 12.20 -45.29 -12.20
N VAL A 181 11.70 -46.07 -11.25
CA VAL A 181 10.30 -46.00 -10.86
C VAL A 181 10.10 -44.73 -10.03
N GLU A 182 9.58 -43.67 -10.67
CA GLU A 182 9.08 -42.47 -10.01
C GLU A 182 7.89 -42.83 -9.09
N LYS A 183 8.16 -43.23 -7.85
CA LYS A 183 7.12 -43.28 -6.81
C LYS A 183 6.84 -41.86 -6.31
N ARG A 184 5.97 -41.14 -7.05
CA ARG A 184 5.39 -39.86 -6.59
C ARG A 184 4.47 -40.13 -5.40
N SER A 185 4.87 -39.69 -4.20
CA SER A 185 4.06 -39.78 -2.98
C SER A 185 2.70 -39.05 -3.17
N PRO A 186 1.61 -39.50 -2.52
CA PRO A 186 0.31 -38.82 -2.60
C PRO A 186 0.37 -37.34 -2.22
N GLY A 187 1.10 -36.98 -1.16
CA GLY A 187 1.28 -35.59 -0.73
C GLY A 187 2.03 -34.73 -1.77
N THR A 188 2.88 -35.38 -2.57
CA THR A 188 3.61 -34.74 -3.66
C THR A 188 2.71 -34.41 -4.85
N ARG A 189 1.73 -35.28 -5.16
CA ARG A 189 0.73 -35.03 -6.21
C ARG A 189 -0.20 -33.88 -5.82
N VAL A 190 -0.69 -33.88 -4.57
CA VAL A 190 -1.56 -32.81 -4.05
C VAL A 190 -0.87 -31.45 -4.09
N LYS A 191 0.42 -31.40 -3.73
CA LYS A 191 1.22 -30.16 -3.80
C LYS A 191 1.38 -29.67 -5.25
N ALA A 192 1.76 -30.54 -6.18
CA ALA A 192 1.90 -30.18 -7.59
C ALA A 192 0.58 -29.69 -8.22
N THR A 193 -0.56 -30.31 -7.88
CA THR A 193 -1.88 -29.85 -8.35
C THR A 193 -2.25 -28.50 -7.74
N ALA A 194 -2.01 -28.30 -6.45
CA ALA A 194 -2.25 -27.01 -5.79
C ALA A 194 -1.41 -25.88 -6.38
N ASP A 195 -0.15 -26.15 -6.73
CA ASP A 195 0.75 -25.16 -7.32
C ASP A 195 0.33 -24.78 -8.76
N GLN A 196 -0.20 -25.74 -9.55
CA GLN A 196 -0.76 -25.47 -10.88
C GLN A 196 -2.04 -24.64 -10.82
N LEU A 197 -2.92 -24.88 -9.83
CA LEU A 197 -4.13 -24.07 -9.63
C LEU A 197 -3.79 -22.64 -9.19
N ARG A 198 -2.80 -22.48 -8.30
CA ARG A 198 -2.28 -21.16 -7.92
C ARG A 198 -1.69 -20.42 -9.10
N LEU A 199 -1.04 -21.12 -10.04
CA LEU A 199 -0.45 -20.49 -11.22
C LEU A 199 -1.52 -19.99 -12.19
N ALA A 200 -2.59 -20.77 -12.36
CA ALA A 200 -3.75 -20.32 -13.12
C ALA A 200 -4.42 -19.08 -12.49
N GLU A 201 -4.52 -19.03 -11.16
CA GLU A 201 -5.07 -17.88 -10.43
C GLU A 201 -4.20 -16.63 -10.61
N VAL A 202 -2.87 -16.75 -10.44
CA VAL A 202 -1.93 -15.64 -10.64
C VAL A 202 -1.95 -15.16 -12.11
N ALA A 203 -1.95 -16.09 -13.07
CA ALA A 203 -2.03 -15.73 -14.48
C ALA A 203 -3.34 -15.00 -14.82
N GLY A 204 -4.47 -15.46 -14.30
CA GLY A 204 -5.77 -14.78 -14.44
C GLY A 204 -5.76 -13.38 -13.82
N GLY A 205 -5.17 -13.23 -12.63
CA GLY A 205 -5.01 -11.94 -11.97
C GLY A 205 -4.15 -10.95 -12.76
N ILE A 206 -3.05 -11.41 -13.36
CA ILE A 206 -2.17 -10.57 -14.20
C ILE A 206 -2.91 -10.10 -15.46
N VAL A 207 -3.61 -11.01 -16.16
CA VAL A 207 -4.39 -10.63 -17.35
C VAL A 207 -5.51 -9.66 -16.97
N GLY A 208 -6.15 -9.84 -15.81
CA GLY A 208 -7.18 -8.94 -15.29
C GLY A 208 -6.69 -7.53 -14.93
N GLN A 209 -5.39 -7.30 -14.81
CA GLN A 209 -4.81 -5.97 -14.57
C GLN A 209 -4.63 -5.15 -15.86
N LEU A 210 -4.77 -5.76 -17.04
CA LEU A 210 -4.72 -5.05 -18.31
C LEU A 210 -5.93 -4.13 -18.45
N ARG A 211 -5.69 -2.83 -18.71
CA ARG A 211 -6.72 -1.80 -18.82
C ARG A 211 -7.05 -1.54 -20.30
N PRO A 212 -8.29 -1.77 -20.78
CA PRO A 212 -8.67 -1.52 -22.17
C PRO A 212 -8.40 -0.08 -22.61
N GLU A 213 -8.58 0.89 -21.71
CA GLU A 213 -8.41 2.31 -22.02
C GLU A 213 -6.97 2.67 -22.41
N VAL A 214 -5.97 1.97 -21.84
CA VAL A 214 -4.55 2.16 -22.17
C VAL A 214 -4.26 1.59 -23.56
N ILE A 215 -4.90 0.48 -23.92
CA ILE A 215 -4.75 -0.15 -25.25
C ILE A 215 -5.30 0.77 -26.34
N ASP A 216 -6.43 1.41 -26.06
CA ASP A 216 -7.10 2.26 -27.04
C ASP A 216 -6.42 3.62 -27.21
N VAL A 217 -5.96 4.23 -26.10
CA VAL A 217 -5.53 5.64 -26.06
C VAL A 217 -4.01 5.81 -26.05
N ASP A 218 -3.29 4.98 -25.30
CA ASP A 218 -1.89 5.25 -24.96
C ASP A 218 -0.89 4.35 -25.70
N MET A 219 -1.35 3.23 -26.29
CA MET A 219 -0.50 2.30 -27.03
C MET A 219 -0.38 2.70 -28.51
N THR A 220 0.84 2.65 -29.04
CA THR A 220 1.07 2.76 -30.49
C THR A 220 0.61 1.50 -31.22
N ASP A 221 0.37 1.59 -32.53
CA ASP A 221 -0.04 0.44 -33.34
C ASP A 221 0.93 -0.74 -33.25
N GLY A 222 2.23 -0.47 -33.21
CA GLY A 222 3.26 -1.51 -33.03
C GLY A 222 3.21 -2.17 -31.64
N GLN A 223 2.88 -1.41 -30.59
CA GLN A 223 2.71 -1.96 -29.24
C GLN A 223 1.42 -2.79 -29.14
N ARG A 224 0.33 -2.35 -29.78
CA ARG A 224 -0.93 -3.09 -29.84
C ARG A 224 -0.76 -4.43 -30.56
N ALA A 225 -0.11 -4.42 -31.72
CA ALA A 225 0.18 -5.65 -32.48
C ALA A 225 1.00 -6.65 -31.64
N LYS A 226 1.99 -6.15 -30.89
CA LYS A 226 2.81 -7.00 -30.01
C LYS A 226 2.03 -7.57 -28.82
N LEU A 227 1.15 -6.76 -28.21
CA LEU A 227 0.26 -7.23 -27.16
C LEU A 227 -0.70 -8.30 -27.69
N ASP A 228 -1.28 -8.08 -28.87
CA ASP A 228 -2.15 -9.05 -29.55
C ASP A 228 -1.43 -10.37 -29.83
N GLU A 229 -0.19 -10.33 -30.32
CA GLU A 229 0.65 -11.52 -30.52
C GLU A 229 0.83 -12.32 -29.21
N HIS A 230 1.11 -11.63 -28.10
CA HIS A 230 1.25 -12.28 -26.79
C HIS A 230 -0.07 -12.86 -26.29
N LEU A 231 -1.19 -12.15 -26.46
CA LEU A 231 -2.53 -12.63 -26.09
C LEU A 231 -2.92 -13.86 -26.93
N ALA A 232 -2.69 -13.83 -28.24
CA ALA A 232 -2.95 -14.96 -29.13
C ALA A 232 -2.13 -16.21 -28.74
N ALA A 233 -0.85 -16.03 -28.38
CA ALA A 233 -0.01 -17.13 -27.89
C ALA A 233 -0.53 -17.72 -26.57
N MET A 234 -0.99 -16.87 -25.63
CA MET A 234 -1.62 -17.30 -24.39
C MET A 234 -2.91 -18.06 -24.66
N GLU A 235 -3.79 -17.55 -25.53
CA GLU A 235 -5.04 -18.22 -25.90
C GLU A 235 -4.80 -19.61 -26.52
N LYS A 236 -3.80 -19.72 -27.41
CA LYS A 236 -3.41 -21.00 -28.00
C LYS A 236 -3.02 -22.00 -26.92
N THR A 237 -2.17 -21.57 -25.98
CA THR A 237 -1.73 -22.42 -24.86
C THR A 237 -2.90 -22.83 -23.97
N ILE A 238 -3.79 -21.90 -23.61
CA ILE A 238 -5.02 -22.20 -22.84
C ILE A 238 -5.91 -23.19 -23.58
N ARG A 239 -6.05 -23.05 -24.90
CA ARG A 239 -6.84 -23.95 -25.74
C ARG A 239 -6.27 -25.37 -25.74
N GLU A 240 -4.94 -25.52 -25.84
CA GLU A 240 -4.26 -26.81 -25.74
C GLU A 240 -4.44 -27.44 -24.36
N LEU A 241 -4.25 -26.69 -23.27
CA LEU A 241 -4.50 -27.16 -21.90
C LEU A 241 -5.96 -27.59 -21.69
N ARG A 242 -6.93 -26.83 -22.22
CA ARG A 242 -8.36 -27.20 -22.19
C ARG A 242 -8.65 -28.49 -22.97
N LYS A 243 -7.97 -28.74 -24.09
CA LYS A 243 -8.07 -30.02 -24.81
C LYS A 243 -7.61 -31.17 -23.90
N HIS A 244 -6.45 -31.05 -23.23
CA HIS A 244 -5.98 -32.07 -22.29
C HIS A 244 -6.98 -32.33 -21.14
N LEU A 245 -7.63 -31.29 -20.62
CA LEU A 245 -8.70 -31.44 -19.61
C LEU A 245 -9.93 -32.17 -20.17
N LYS A 246 -10.33 -31.93 -21.43
CA LYS A 246 -11.47 -32.62 -22.05
C LYS A 246 -11.16 -34.09 -22.36
N THR A 247 -9.98 -34.37 -22.93
CA THR A 247 -9.57 -35.74 -23.29
C THR A 247 -9.39 -36.62 -22.06
N SER A 248 -8.87 -36.08 -20.95
CA SER A 248 -8.76 -36.82 -19.69
C SER A 248 -10.11 -37.11 -19.02
N ARG A 249 -11.17 -36.36 -19.37
CA ARG A 249 -12.53 -36.52 -18.84
C ARG A 249 -13.38 -37.53 -19.61
N SER A 250 -13.05 -37.80 -20.88
CA SER A 250 -13.74 -38.82 -21.70
C SER A 250 -13.09 -40.20 -21.66
N GLY A 251 -11.94 -40.35 -21.00
CA GLY A 251 -11.23 -41.62 -20.79
C GLY A 251 -11.41 -42.22 -19.38
N ARG A 252 -12.32 -41.67 -18.58
CA ARG A 252 -12.84 -42.25 -17.33
C ARG A 252 -14.32 -42.54 -17.52
#